data_AF-A0A846E322-F1
#
_entry.id   AF-A0A846E322-F1
#
_cell.length_a   1.000
_cell.length_b   1.000
_cell.length_c   1.000
_cell.angle_alpha   90.00
_cell.angle_beta   90.00
_cell.angle_gamma   90.00
#
_symmetry.space_group_name_H-M   'P 1'
#
loop_
_entity.id
_entity.type
_entity.pdbx_description
1 polymer ?
#
loop_
_entity_poly.entity_id
_entity_poly.type
_entity_poly.pdbx_seq_one_letter_code
_entity_poly.pdbx_strand_id
1 'polypeptide(L)'
;MSQSQAERSWYNHQPLEDRKTWYSAVAQVYNRVRPRYPQGLVERAIELAQLPDRARLLEVGCGPGTATPSFAQFGFSMVCLEPSPDAYQLARENCEPYPNVEIINTTFEEWTLEPGYFDAILAATSFHWVSPEVGYAKAASALRDRGSLILLWNMSLQPAYEVYQALDAVYQTYAPSLAGYETPEKQQESLDKFAQVILHSGQFSDLVSEQMPCQVTYSINDYLALLGLKG
;
A
#
# COMPACT_ATOMS: atom_id res chain seq x y z
N MET A 1 -20.59 6.39 -20.04
CA MET A 1 -20.69 7.40 -18.97
C MET A 1 -19.27 7.85 -18.67
N SER A 2 -18.99 9.16 -18.76
CA SER A 2 -17.62 9.69 -18.67
C SER A 2 -17.15 9.65 -17.22
N GLN A 3 -16.12 8.84 -16.93
CA GLN A 3 -15.37 8.91 -15.67
C GLN A 3 -14.83 10.33 -15.45
N SER A 4 -14.87 10.80 -14.22
CA SER A 4 -14.44 12.15 -13.85
C SER A 4 -12.91 12.25 -13.85
N GLN A 5 -12.34 13.42 -14.15
CA GLN A 5 -10.89 13.64 -14.13
C GLN A 5 -10.23 13.33 -12.76
N ALA A 6 -11.01 13.29 -11.67
CA ALA A 6 -10.52 12.91 -10.35
C ALA A 6 -10.22 11.41 -10.22
N GLU A 7 -10.99 10.53 -10.88
CA GLU A 7 -10.77 9.08 -10.87
C GLU A 7 -9.46 8.68 -11.58
N ARG A 8 -9.07 9.44 -12.62
CA ARG A 8 -7.81 9.24 -13.36
C ARG A 8 -6.55 9.62 -12.59
N SER A 9 -6.67 10.36 -11.48
CA SER A 9 -5.51 10.90 -10.75
C SER A 9 -4.91 9.90 -9.76
N TRP A 10 -5.66 8.89 -9.33
CA TRP A 10 -5.25 7.94 -8.28
C TRP A 10 -4.99 6.55 -8.84
N TYR A 11 -5.76 6.16 -9.86
CA TYR A 11 -5.58 4.89 -10.53
C TYR A 11 -4.52 4.99 -11.59
N ASN A 12 -3.44 4.27 -11.37
CA ASN A 12 -2.40 4.15 -12.36
C ASN A 12 -2.69 2.90 -13.19
N HIS A 13 -3.31 3.12 -14.35
CA HIS A 13 -3.66 2.07 -15.30
C HIS A 13 -2.42 1.58 -16.06
N GLN A 14 -1.44 1.04 -15.34
CA GLN A 14 -0.37 0.28 -15.97
C GLN A 14 -0.88 -1.10 -16.39
N PRO A 15 -0.56 -1.54 -17.62
CA PRO A 15 -0.79 -2.92 -18.07
C PRO A 15 -0.29 -3.95 -17.06
N LEU A 16 -0.99 -5.09 -16.95
CA LEU A 16 -0.63 -6.15 -15.99
C LEU A 16 0.80 -6.67 -16.17
N GLU A 17 1.31 -6.71 -17.41
CA GLU A 17 2.68 -7.14 -17.71
C GLU A 17 3.75 -6.16 -17.19
N ASP A 18 3.44 -4.87 -17.17
CA ASP A 18 4.34 -3.85 -16.62
C ASP A 18 4.43 -3.98 -15.09
N ARG A 19 3.31 -4.35 -14.43
CA ARG A 19 3.29 -4.59 -12.96
C ARG A 19 4.20 -5.73 -12.52
N LYS A 20 4.40 -6.74 -13.38
CA LYS A 20 5.28 -7.88 -13.11
C LYS A 20 6.77 -7.49 -13.15
N THR A 21 7.13 -6.43 -13.89
CA THR A 21 8.52 -6.12 -14.24
C THR A 21 9.06 -4.81 -13.67
N TRP A 22 8.21 -3.80 -13.41
CA TRP A 22 8.65 -2.45 -13.02
C TRP A 22 9.40 -2.37 -11.69
N TYR A 23 9.16 -3.32 -10.77
CA TYR A 23 9.85 -3.38 -9.48
C TYR A 23 11.25 -4.02 -9.53
N SER A 24 11.56 -4.79 -10.58
CA SER A 24 12.73 -5.71 -10.59
C SER A 24 14.07 -5.02 -10.31
N ALA A 25 14.36 -3.91 -10.99
CA ALA A 25 15.64 -3.22 -10.86
C ALA A 25 15.83 -2.48 -9.52
N VAL A 26 14.73 -2.20 -8.79
CA VAL A 26 14.75 -1.35 -7.59
C VAL A 26 14.24 -2.05 -6.33
N ALA A 27 13.77 -3.30 -6.41
CA ALA A 27 13.12 -4.00 -5.29
C ALA A 27 13.98 -4.05 -4.01
N GLN A 28 15.30 -4.31 -4.13
CA GLN A 28 16.20 -4.32 -2.98
C GLN A 28 16.38 -2.92 -2.36
N VAL A 29 16.52 -1.89 -3.21
CA VAL A 29 16.62 -0.50 -2.75
C VAL A 29 15.32 -0.09 -2.08
N TYR A 30 14.18 -0.41 -2.70
CA TYR A 30 12.83 -0.17 -2.17
C TYR A 30 12.67 -0.82 -0.78
N ASN A 31 12.99 -2.11 -0.65
CA ASN A 31 12.89 -2.83 0.62
C ASN A 31 13.76 -2.21 1.73
N ARG A 32 14.91 -1.64 1.37
CA ARG A 32 15.84 -0.99 2.30
C ARG A 32 15.38 0.40 2.73
N VAL A 33 14.95 1.24 1.79
CA VAL A 33 14.78 2.68 2.04
C VAL A 33 13.33 3.10 2.26
N ARG A 34 12.33 2.28 1.88
CA ARG A 34 10.94 2.63 2.17
C ARG A 34 10.65 2.49 3.68
N PRO A 35 10.00 3.49 4.30
CA PRO A 35 9.60 3.38 5.69
C PRO A 35 8.72 2.15 5.92
N ARG A 36 9.00 1.43 7.01
CA ARG A 36 8.08 0.45 7.56
C ARG A 36 6.92 1.16 8.26
N TYR A 37 5.76 0.52 8.29
CA TYR A 37 4.61 1.05 9.03
C TYR A 37 4.88 0.98 10.54
N PRO A 38 4.65 2.07 11.29
CA PRO A 38 4.79 2.05 12.75
C PRO A 38 3.90 0.98 13.37
N GLN A 39 4.41 0.29 14.40
CA GLN A 39 3.65 -0.77 15.07
C GLN A 39 2.30 -0.28 15.60
N GLY A 40 2.27 0.91 16.22
CA GLY A 40 1.02 1.50 16.73
C GLY A 40 -0.03 1.74 15.64
N LEU A 41 0.37 2.04 14.39
CA LEU A 41 -0.58 2.18 13.28
C LEU A 41 -1.21 0.82 12.92
N VAL A 42 -0.40 -0.25 12.94
CA VAL A 42 -0.86 -1.61 12.66
C VAL A 42 -1.82 -2.09 13.76
N GLU A 43 -1.48 -1.85 15.03
CA GLU A 43 -2.35 -2.14 16.18
C GLU A 43 -3.70 -1.42 16.08
N ARG A 44 -3.69 -0.13 15.75
CA ARG A 44 -4.93 0.64 15.51
C ARG A 44 -5.75 0.09 14.36
N ALA A 45 -5.12 -0.28 13.24
CA ALA A 45 -5.83 -0.89 12.12
C ALA A 45 -6.49 -2.22 12.50
N ILE A 46 -5.81 -3.06 13.27
CA ILE A 46 -6.34 -4.35 13.79
C ILE A 46 -7.54 -4.10 14.70
N GLU A 47 -7.44 -3.14 15.62
CA GLU A 47 -8.49 -2.80 16.57
C GLU A 47 -9.73 -2.25 15.87
N LEU A 48 -9.57 -1.29 14.95
CA LEU A 48 -10.66 -0.68 14.20
C LEU A 48 -11.39 -1.68 13.31
N ALA A 49 -10.64 -2.59 12.67
CA ALA A 49 -11.21 -3.68 11.88
C ALA A 49 -11.82 -4.80 12.73
N GLN A 50 -11.69 -4.72 14.06
CA GLN A 50 -12.19 -5.70 15.02
C GLN A 50 -11.76 -7.13 14.67
N LEU A 51 -10.49 -7.28 14.28
CA LEU A 51 -10.00 -8.59 13.84
C LEU A 51 -10.00 -9.57 15.02
N PRO A 52 -10.58 -10.77 14.86
CA PRO A 52 -10.53 -11.78 15.88
C PRO A 52 -9.09 -12.32 16.05
N ASP A 53 -8.86 -13.00 17.17
CA ASP A 53 -7.65 -13.81 17.34
C ASP A 53 -7.52 -14.78 16.16
N ARG A 54 -6.30 -14.88 15.60
CA ARG A 54 -6.00 -15.75 14.44
C ARG A 54 -6.85 -15.45 13.20
N ALA A 55 -7.23 -14.19 13.00
CA ALA A 55 -7.89 -13.73 11.78
C ALA A 55 -7.18 -14.21 10.49
N ARG A 56 -7.97 -14.41 9.44
CA ARG A 56 -7.53 -14.74 8.08
C ARG A 56 -7.48 -13.47 7.25
N LEU A 57 -6.30 -13.14 6.76
CA LEU A 57 -6.06 -11.93 5.97
C LEU A 57 -5.65 -12.31 4.55
N LEU A 58 -6.17 -11.56 3.58
CA LEU A 58 -5.65 -11.55 2.22
C LEU A 58 -4.90 -10.23 2.01
N GLU A 59 -3.60 -10.28 1.75
CA GLU A 59 -2.83 -9.10 1.38
C GLU A 59 -2.71 -9.01 -0.15
N VAL A 60 -3.13 -7.88 -0.71
CA VAL A 60 -3.06 -7.60 -2.14
C VAL A 60 -1.81 -6.77 -2.43
N GLY A 61 -0.88 -7.31 -3.22
CA GLY A 61 0.37 -6.62 -3.59
C GLY A 61 1.25 -6.37 -2.37
N CYS A 62 1.74 -7.43 -1.73
CA CYS A 62 2.53 -7.32 -0.49
C CYS A 62 3.95 -6.74 -0.73
N GLY A 63 4.38 -6.59 -1.99
CA GLY A 63 5.72 -6.14 -2.33
C GLY A 63 6.78 -7.07 -1.73
N PRO A 64 7.87 -6.55 -1.17
CA PRO A 64 8.86 -7.37 -0.46
C PRO A 64 8.41 -7.79 0.96
N GLY A 65 7.11 -7.75 1.27
CA GLY A 65 6.60 -7.96 2.61
C GLY A 65 6.79 -6.74 3.50
N THR A 66 6.43 -5.54 3.01
CA THR A 66 6.65 -4.29 3.76
C THR A 66 5.80 -4.23 5.03
N ALA A 67 4.50 -4.57 4.91
CA ALA A 67 3.54 -4.60 6.01
C ALA A 67 3.34 -6.00 6.59
N THR A 68 3.56 -7.06 5.79
CA THR A 68 3.23 -8.44 6.14
C THR A 68 3.79 -8.89 7.50
N PRO A 69 5.09 -8.72 7.83
CA PRO A 69 5.61 -9.14 9.14
C PRO A 69 4.93 -8.46 10.32
N SER A 70 4.57 -7.18 10.17
CA SER A 70 3.94 -6.39 11.22
C SER A 70 2.54 -6.89 11.58
N PHE A 71 1.81 -7.49 10.63
CA PHE A 71 0.54 -8.17 10.88
C PHE A 71 0.76 -9.63 11.30
N ALA A 72 1.70 -10.33 10.66
CA ALA A 72 1.96 -11.75 10.89
C ALA A 72 2.39 -12.06 12.33
N GLN A 73 3.10 -11.15 13.00
CA GLN A 73 3.49 -11.30 14.41
C GLN A 73 2.31 -11.44 15.39
N PHE A 74 1.09 -11.05 15.00
CA PHE A 74 -0.14 -11.26 15.78
C PHE A 74 -0.71 -12.67 15.63
N GLY A 75 -0.04 -13.56 14.88
CA GLY A 75 -0.45 -14.96 14.70
C GLY A 75 -1.59 -15.15 13.70
N PHE A 76 -1.85 -14.16 12.85
CA PHE A 76 -2.83 -14.23 11.77
C PHE A 76 -2.43 -15.24 10.69
N SER A 77 -3.43 -15.79 10.01
CA SER A 77 -3.24 -16.61 8.80
C SER A 77 -3.30 -15.69 7.59
N MET A 78 -2.21 -15.55 6.84
CA MET A 78 -2.13 -14.60 5.74
C MET A 78 -1.89 -15.28 4.41
N VAL A 79 -2.67 -14.91 3.39
CA VAL A 79 -2.35 -15.17 1.99
C VAL A 79 -1.94 -13.85 1.37
N CYS A 80 -0.73 -13.74 0.85
CA CYS A 80 -0.16 -12.50 0.33
C CYS A 80 0.16 -12.66 -1.14
N LEU A 81 -0.50 -11.87 -1.98
CA LEU A 81 -0.31 -11.90 -3.43
C LEU A 81 0.73 -10.86 -3.84
N GLU A 82 1.72 -11.25 -4.62
CA GLU A 82 2.70 -10.32 -5.21
C GLU A 82 3.03 -10.70 -6.65
N PRO A 83 2.72 -9.87 -7.65
CA PRO A 83 2.96 -10.20 -9.05
C PRO A 83 4.44 -10.13 -9.48
N SER A 84 5.27 -9.30 -8.84
CA SER A 84 6.70 -9.18 -9.20
C SER A 84 7.51 -10.35 -8.64
N PRO A 85 8.21 -11.14 -9.48
CA PRO A 85 9.02 -12.26 -8.99
C PRO A 85 10.10 -11.87 -7.98
N ASP A 86 10.76 -10.72 -8.16
CA ASP A 86 11.84 -10.28 -7.27
C ASP A 86 11.29 -9.83 -5.91
N ALA A 87 10.19 -9.07 -5.90
CA ALA A 87 9.51 -8.67 -4.67
C ALA A 87 8.93 -9.89 -3.94
N TYR A 88 8.36 -10.84 -4.69
CA TYR A 88 7.90 -12.13 -4.19
C TYR A 88 9.00 -12.90 -3.43
N GLN A 89 10.21 -13.00 -4.00
CA GLN A 89 11.31 -13.69 -3.32
C GLN A 89 11.72 -12.96 -2.03
N LEU A 90 11.83 -11.62 -2.07
CA LEU A 90 12.12 -10.84 -0.88
C LEU A 90 11.03 -10.99 0.19
N ALA A 91 9.75 -11.04 -0.20
CA ALA A 91 8.66 -11.29 0.73
C ALA A 91 8.77 -12.66 1.39
N ARG A 92 9.13 -13.69 0.63
CA ARG A 92 9.36 -15.04 1.19
C ARG A 92 10.50 -15.06 2.20
N GLU A 93 11.61 -14.41 1.89
CA GLU A 93 12.75 -14.29 2.81
C GLU A 93 12.36 -13.52 4.07
N ASN A 94 11.73 -12.36 3.93
CA ASN A 94 11.33 -11.52 5.05
C ASN A 94 10.22 -12.14 5.92
N CYS A 95 9.41 -13.04 5.35
CA CYS A 95 8.32 -13.71 6.05
C CYS A 95 8.66 -15.13 6.53
N GLU A 96 9.88 -15.61 6.32
CA GLU A 96 10.35 -16.94 6.76
C GLU A 96 10.09 -17.25 8.25
N PRO A 97 10.19 -16.28 9.18
CA PRO A 97 9.85 -16.52 10.59
C PRO A 97 8.36 -16.77 10.89
N TYR A 98 7.46 -16.55 9.93
CA TYR A 98 6.01 -16.59 10.13
C TYR A 98 5.36 -17.75 9.36
N PRO A 99 5.20 -18.94 9.99
CA PRO A 99 4.73 -20.14 9.30
C PRO A 99 3.27 -20.08 8.83
N ASN A 100 2.49 -19.10 9.32
CA ASN A 100 1.10 -18.90 8.93
C ASN A 100 0.94 -17.91 7.75
N VAL A 101 2.05 -17.50 7.13
CA VAL A 101 2.07 -16.58 5.99
C VAL A 101 2.41 -17.35 4.73
N GLU A 102 1.51 -17.33 3.76
CA GLU A 102 1.72 -17.85 2.42
C GLU A 102 1.92 -16.69 1.43
N ILE A 103 3.05 -16.67 0.73
CA ILE A 103 3.29 -15.73 -0.36
C ILE A 103 3.02 -16.44 -1.69
N ILE A 104 2.20 -15.84 -2.56
CA ILE A 104 1.83 -16.37 -3.87
C ILE A 104 2.23 -15.38 -4.96
N ASN A 105 3.00 -15.85 -5.96
CA ASN A 105 3.41 -15.01 -7.09
C ASN A 105 2.28 -14.92 -8.13
N THR A 106 1.36 -13.98 -7.95
CA THR A 106 0.21 -13.77 -8.86
C THR A 106 -0.36 -12.36 -8.68
N THR A 107 -1.15 -11.91 -9.65
CA THR A 107 -1.95 -10.69 -9.51
C THR A 107 -3.23 -10.97 -8.71
N PHE A 108 -3.79 -9.95 -8.06
CA PHE A 108 -5.09 -10.10 -7.43
C PHE A 108 -6.18 -10.39 -8.46
N GLU A 109 -6.07 -9.87 -9.68
CA GLU A 109 -6.99 -10.10 -10.77
C GLU A 109 -7.03 -11.58 -11.23
N GLU A 110 -5.87 -12.23 -11.36
CA GLU A 110 -5.74 -13.62 -11.82
C GLU A 110 -6.00 -14.66 -10.71
N TRP A 111 -5.80 -14.29 -9.45
CA TRP A 111 -5.95 -15.25 -8.34
C TRP A 111 -7.40 -15.72 -8.18
N THR A 112 -7.61 -17.03 -8.02
CA THR A 112 -8.96 -17.60 -7.81
C THR A 112 -9.33 -17.49 -6.34
N LEU A 113 -10.37 -16.70 -6.04
CA LEU A 113 -10.80 -16.41 -4.67
C LEU A 113 -11.81 -17.45 -4.16
N GLU A 114 -11.78 -17.70 -2.86
CA GLU A 114 -12.88 -18.35 -2.13
C GLU A 114 -13.78 -17.27 -1.51
N PRO A 115 -15.08 -17.19 -1.90
CA PRO A 115 -15.97 -16.17 -1.38
C PRO A 115 -16.21 -16.33 0.13
N GLY A 116 -16.32 -15.22 0.86
CA GLY A 116 -16.68 -15.23 2.28
C GLY A 116 -15.61 -15.80 3.23
N TYR A 117 -14.36 -15.93 2.76
CA TYR A 117 -13.32 -16.63 3.50
C TYR A 117 -12.50 -15.71 4.41
N PHE A 118 -12.24 -14.47 4.04
CA PHE A 118 -11.30 -13.60 4.77
C PHE A 118 -11.99 -12.71 5.79
N ASP A 119 -11.34 -12.53 6.94
CA ASP A 119 -11.74 -11.57 7.97
C ASP A 119 -11.37 -10.13 7.56
N ALA A 120 -10.26 -9.98 6.84
CA ALA A 120 -9.88 -8.71 6.23
C ALA A 120 -9.06 -8.88 4.93
N ILE A 121 -9.12 -7.85 4.10
CA ILE A 121 -8.21 -7.64 2.98
C ILE A 121 -7.29 -6.49 3.35
N LEU A 122 -5.98 -6.70 3.23
CA LEU A 122 -4.95 -5.70 3.47
C LEU A 122 -4.36 -5.25 2.12
N ALA A 123 -4.17 -3.94 1.96
CA ALA A 123 -3.38 -3.41 0.86
C ALA A 123 -2.55 -2.22 1.33
N ALA A 124 -1.24 -2.38 1.30
CA ALA A 124 -0.28 -1.42 1.82
C ALA A 124 0.38 -0.65 0.67
N THR A 125 -0.22 0.46 0.25
CA THR A 125 0.19 1.28 -0.92
C THR A 125 0.10 0.50 -2.25
N SER A 126 -0.89 -0.39 -2.38
CA SER A 126 -1.03 -1.27 -3.55
C SER A 126 -2.42 -1.28 -4.19
N PHE A 127 -3.48 -0.94 -3.44
CA PHE A 127 -4.85 -1.11 -3.95
C PHE A 127 -5.21 -0.20 -5.14
N HIS A 128 -4.51 0.93 -5.28
CA HIS A 128 -4.67 1.85 -6.41
C HIS A 128 -4.18 1.28 -7.76
N TRP A 129 -3.46 0.16 -7.75
CA TRP A 129 -3.11 -0.56 -8.97
C TRP A 129 -4.25 -1.48 -9.40
N VAL A 130 -5.08 -1.95 -8.48
CA VAL A 130 -6.18 -2.87 -8.83
C VAL A 130 -7.26 -2.11 -9.59
N SER A 131 -7.69 -2.64 -10.74
CA SER A 131 -8.76 -2.00 -11.51
C SER A 131 -10.03 -1.84 -10.65
N PRO A 132 -10.57 -0.63 -10.47
CA PRO A 132 -11.73 -0.41 -9.60
C PRO A 132 -12.99 -1.15 -10.09
N GLU A 133 -13.12 -1.36 -11.41
CA GLU A 133 -14.27 -2.06 -12.02
C GLU A 133 -14.37 -3.53 -11.60
N VAL A 134 -13.25 -4.16 -11.20
CA VAL A 134 -13.19 -5.57 -10.82
C VAL A 134 -12.76 -5.75 -9.36
N GLY A 135 -11.84 -4.90 -8.90
CA GLY A 135 -11.17 -5.01 -7.62
C GLY A 135 -12.12 -4.93 -6.43
N TYR A 136 -13.06 -3.99 -6.44
CA TYR A 136 -13.95 -3.78 -5.29
C TYR A 136 -14.94 -4.93 -5.11
N ALA A 137 -15.61 -5.35 -6.19
CA ALA A 137 -16.54 -6.46 -6.13
C ALA A 137 -15.83 -7.78 -5.76
N LYS A 138 -14.63 -8.00 -6.32
CA LYS A 138 -13.80 -9.17 -5.99
C LYS A 138 -13.37 -9.16 -4.52
N ALA A 139 -12.92 -8.01 -4.02
CA ALA A 139 -12.53 -7.83 -2.64
C ALA A 139 -13.71 -8.03 -1.68
N ALA A 140 -14.86 -7.41 -1.95
CA ALA A 140 -16.06 -7.57 -1.14
C ALA A 140 -16.55 -9.04 -1.12
N SER A 141 -16.50 -9.73 -2.26
CA SER A 141 -16.85 -11.16 -2.36
C SER A 141 -15.92 -12.06 -1.53
N ALA A 142 -14.63 -11.74 -1.45
CA ALA A 142 -13.66 -12.53 -0.67
C ALA A 142 -13.83 -12.35 0.85
N LEU A 143 -14.42 -11.24 1.28
CA LEU A 143 -14.66 -10.95 2.70
C LEU A 143 -15.88 -11.72 3.22
N ARG A 144 -15.79 -12.20 4.45
CA ARG A 144 -16.96 -12.65 5.22
C ARG A 144 -17.90 -11.48 5.52
N ASP A 145 -19.08 -11.79 6.02
CA ASP A 145 -19.99 -10.79 6.59
C ASP A 145 -19.26 -9.94 7.65
N ARG A 146 -19.30 -8.62 7.47
CA ARG A 146 -18.60 -7.63 8.31
C ARG A 146 -17.06 -7.73 8.28
N GLY A 147 -16.50 -8.33 7.23
CA GLY A 147 -15.07 -8.27 6.96
C GLY A 147 -14.63 -6.85 6.56
N SER A 148 -13.34 -6.54 6.78
CA SER A 148 -12.81 -5.19 6.57
C SER A 148 -11.85 -5.10 5.38
N LEU A 149 -11.91 -4.00 4.62
CA LEU A 149 -10.84 -3.60 3.71
C LEU A 149 -9.93 -2.60 4.44
N ILE A 150 -8.69 -3.03 4.73
CA ILE A 150 -7.67 -2.25 5.42
C ILE A 150 -6.69 -1.71 4.38
N LEU A 151 -6.62 -0.38 4.30
CA LEU A 151 -5.73 0.32 3.37
C LEU A 151 -4.71 1.11 4.18
N LEU A 152 -3.42 0.82 3.96
CA LEU A 152 -2.32 1.55 4.59
C LEU A 152 -1.55 2.35 3.53
N TRP A 153 -1.21 3.58 3.85
CA TRP A 153 -0.46 4.44 2.94
C TRP A 153 0.70 5.14 3.64
N ASN A 154 1.88 5.06 3.03
CA ASN A 154 2.95 6.02 3.33
C ASN A 154 2.74 7.24 2.44
N MET A 155 2.39 8.37 3.04
CA MET A 155 2.30 9.64 2.31
C MET A 155 3.69 10.10 1.86
N SER A 156 3.73 11.03 0.90
CA SER A 156 5.00 11.63 0.47
C SER A 156 5.77 12.16 1.66
N LEU A 157 6.92 11.55 1.95
CA LEU A 157 7.85 12.06 2.94
C LEU A 157 8.31 13.45 2.52
N GLN A 158 8.06 14.42 3.38
CA GLN A 158 8.53 15.78 3.23
C GLN A 158 9.68 16.01 4.20
N PRO A 159 10.83 16.57 3.76
CA PRO A 159 11.82 17.05 4.70
C PRO A 159 11.23 18.24 5.48
N ALA A 160 11.90 18.65 6.56
CA ALA A 160 11.51 19.88 7.24
C ALA A 160 11.43 21.05 6.23
N TYR A 161 10.49 21.96 6.41
CA TYR A 161 10.14 22.95 5.39
C TYR A 161 11.34 23.85 5.02
N GLU A 162 12.15 24.22 6.01
CA GLU A 162 13.39 24.96 5.84
C GLU A 162 14.43 24.21 4.97
N VAL A 163 14.46 22.88 5.05
CA VAL A 163 15.31 22.04 4.19
C VAL A 163 14.71 21.98 2.79
N TYR A 164 13.39 21.82 2.66
CA TYR A 164 12.71 21.87 1.36
C TYR A 164 12.99 23.18 0.63
N GLN A 165 12.93 24.33 1.32
CA GLN A 165 13.19 25.64 0.71
C GLN A 165 14.60 25.74 0.11
N ALA A 166 15.60 25.12 0.73
CA ALA A 166 16.95 25.06 0.18
C ALA A 166 17.07 24.13 -1.03
N LEU A 167 16.21 23.11 -1.11
CA LEU A 167 16.20 22.12 -2.20
C LEU A 167 15.30 22.51 -3.37
N ASP A 168 14.32 23.40 -3.17
CA ASP A 168 13.27 23.71 -4.15
C ASP A 168 13.85 24.16 -5.50
N ALA A 169 14.81 25.09 -5.50
CA ALA A 169 15.45 25.53 -6.75
C ALA A 169 16.19 24.39 -7.49
N VAL A 170 16.77 23.45 -6.74
CA VAL A 170 17.44 22.27 -7.31
C VAL A 170 16.40 21.32 -7.89
N TYR A 171 15.31 21.04 -7.17
CA TYR A 171 14.21 20.21 -7.68
C TYR A 171 13.58 20.81 -8.93
N GLN A 172 13.23 22.10 -8.93
CA GLN A 172 12.66 22.78 -10.10
C GLN A 172 13.57 22.69 -11.34
N THR A 173 14.89 22.67 -11.14
CA THR A 173 15.86 22.64 -12.25
C THR A 173 16.14 21.21 -12.75
N TYR A 174 16.35 20.28 -11.82
CA TYR A 174 16.92 18.97 -12.14
C TYR A 174 15.95 17.80 -11.94
N ALA A 175 14.92 17.96 -11.11
CA ALA A 175 13.91 16.93 -10.85
C ALA A 175 12.52 17.56 -10.61
N PRO A 176 11.87 18.15 -11.64
CA PRO A 176 10.61 18.88 -11.46
C PRO A 176 9.47 18.03 -10.90
N SER A 177 9.52 16.70 -11.05
CA SER A 177 8.56 15.77 -10.45
C SER A 177 8.65 15.68 -8.93
N LEU A 178 9.79 16.06 -8.35
CA LEU A 178 10.01 16.16 -6.90
C LEU A 178 9.71 17.57 -6.37
N ALA A 179 9.45 18.54 -7.25
CA ALA A 179 9.11 19.88 -6.85
C ALA A 179 7.66 19.95 -6.36
N GLY A 180 7.44 20.71 -5.29
CA GLY A 180 6.16 20.84 -4.63
C GLY A 180 6.18 20.24 -3.23
N TYR A 181 5.89 21.08 -2.24
CA TYR A 181 5.70 20.64 -0.86
C TYR A 181 4.25 20.21 -0.64
N GLU A 182 4.05 18.94 -0.25
CA GLU A 182 2.74 18.43 0.15
C GLU A 182 2.53 18.64 1.65
N THR A 183 1.61 19.52 2.01
CA THR A 183 1.22 19.69 3.41
C THR A 183 0.36 18.51 3.87
N PRO A 184 0.28 18.25 5.20
CA PRO A 184 -0.61 17.22 5.74
C PRO A 184 -2.06 17.37 5.28
N GLU A 185 -2.55 18.60 5.09
CA GLU A 185 -3.91 18.87 4.62
C GLU A 185 -4.11 18.39 3.17
N LYS A 186 -3.16 18.67 2.28
CA LYS A 186 -3.21 18.19 0.89
C LYS A 186 -3.14 16.66 0.80
N GLN A 187 -2.40 16.05 1.73
CA GLN A 187 -2.30 14.60 1.86
C GLN A 187 -3.63 14.00 2.36
N GLN A 188 -4.29 14.63 3.32
CA GLN A 188 -5.62 14.22 3.76
C GLN A 188 -6.66 14.36 2.64
N GLU A 189 -6.74 15.51 1.96
CA GLU A 189 -7.69 15.71 0.85
C GLU A 189 -7.54 14.66 -0.26
N SER A 190 -6.29 14.28 -0.50
CA SER A 190 -5.88 13.23 -1.41
C SER A 190 -6.46 11.87 -1.01
N LEU A 191 -6.24 11.47 0.24
CA LEU A 191 -6.79 10.23 0.80
C LEU A 191 -8.32 10.24 0.82
N ASP A 192 -8.94 11.37 1.17
CA ASP A 192 -10.40 11.49 1.22
C ASP A 192 -11.02 11.25 -0.15
N LYS A 193 -10.44 11.84 -1.22
CA LYS A 193 -10.90 11.59 -2.60
C LYS A 193 -10.83 10.11 -2.96
N PHE A 194 -9.74 9.44 -2.59
CA PHE A 194 -9.60 8.01 -2.85
C PHE A 194 -10.62 7.19 -2.07
N ALA A 195 -10.81 7.49 -0.78
CA ALA A 195 -11.80 6.84 0.06
C ALA A 195 -13.22 7.02 -0.48
N GLN A 196 -13.55 8.20 -1.03
CA GLN A 196 -14.82 8.42 -1.70
C GLN A 196 -14.99 7.48 -2.90
N VAL A 197 -13.98 7.24 -3.73
CA VAL A 197 -14.12 6.30 -4.87
C VAL A 197 -14.50 4.90 -4.38
N ILE A 198 -13.93 4.45 -3.27
CA ILE A 198 -14.26 3.16 -2.66
C ILE A 198 -15.71 3.14 -2.20
N LEU A 199 -16.17 4.17 -1.49
CA LEU A 199 -17.55 4.26 -1.01
C LEU A 199 -18.57 4.33 -2.17
N HIS A 200 -18.27 5.09 -3.22
CA HIS A 200 -19.12 5.18 -4.40
C HIS A 200 -19.23 3.87 -5.19
N SER A 201 -18.34 2.90 -4.96
CA SER A 201 -18.49 1.55 -5.54
C SER A 201 -19.72 0.81 -5.01
N GLY A 202 -20.26 1.22 -3.86
CA GLY A 202 -21.38 0.56 -3.19
C GLY A 202 -21.05 -0.79 -2.55
N GLN A 203 -19.77 -1.22 -2.60
CA GLN A 203 -19.31 -2.50 -2.04
C GLN A 203 -18.85 -2.38 -0.58
N PHE A 204 -18.52 -1.16 -0.14
CA PHE A 204 -17.98 -0.89 1.20
C PHE A 204 -18.72 0.29 1.84
N SER A 205 -18.78 0.27 3.17
CA SER A 205 -19.39 1.30 4.01
C SER A 205 -18.52 1.55 5.24
N ASP A 206 -18.98 2.44 6.13
CA ASP A 206 -18.40 2.61 7.48
C ASP A 206 -16.91 2.98 7.48
N LEU A 207 -16.53 3.92 6.61
CA LEU A 207 -15.17 4.43 6.52
C LEU A 207 -14.69 4.96 7.87
N VAL A 208 -13.58 4.41 8.34
CA VAL A 208 -12.79 4.96 9.43
C VAL A 208 -11.41 5.33 8.89
N SER A 209 -10.93 6.52 9.21
CA SER A 209 -9.61 7.00 8.82
C SER A 209 -8.87 7.54 10.04
N GLU A 210 -7.64 7.09 10.23
CA GLU A 210 -6.70 7.62 11.21
C GLU A 210 -5.38 7.95 10.52
N GLN A 211 -4.70 8.99 11.02
CA GLN A 211 -3.35 9.33 10.59
C GLN A 211 -2.39 9.25 11.77
N MET A 212 -1.19 8.75 11.52
CA MET A 212 -0.10 8.74 12.48
C MET A 212 1.10 9.48 11.89
N PRO A 213 1.41 10.70 12.36
CA PRO A 213 2.61 11.38 11.92
C PRO A 213 3.83 10.59 12.38
N CYS A 214 4.75 10.31 11.46
CA CYS A 214 5.99 9.61 11.75
C CYS A 214 7.18 10.44 11.25
N GLN A 215 8.30 10.29 11.96
CA GLN A 215 9.57 10.87 11.57
C GLN A 215 10.56 9.74 11.32
N VAL A 216 11.29 9.83 10.21
CA VAL A 216 12.32 8.87 9.84
C VAL A 216 13.59 9.66 9.53
N THR A 217 14.72 9.19 10.05
CA THR A 217 16.03 9.77 9.75
C THR A 217 16.70 8.92 8.67
N TYR A 218 17.17 9.57 7.62
CA TYR A 218 17.91 8.93 6.53
C TYR A 218 19.37 9.39 6.52
N SER A 219 20.26 8.48 6.12
CA SER A 219 21.57 8.90 5.60
C SER A 219 21.37 9.67 4.29
N ILE A 220 22.34 10.51 3.88
CA ILE A 220 22.27 11.22 2.59
C ILE A 220 22.08 10.23 1.44
N ASN A 221 22.81 9.10 1.46
CA ASN A 221 22.73 8.08 0.42
C ASN A 221 21.35 7.41 0.36
N ASP A 222 20.77 7.08 1.51
CA ASP A 222 19.43 6.46 1.54
C ASP A 222 18.33 7.46 1.19
N TYR A 223 18.51 8.74 1.53
CA TYR A 223 17.58 9.79 1.10
C TYR A 223 17.62 9.98 -0.42
N LEU A 224 18.81 10.04 -1.03
CA LEU A 224 18.93 10.09 -2.49
C LEU A 224 18.35 8.85 -3.18
N ALA A 225 18.59 7.67 -2.59
CA ALA A 225 18.00 6.42 -3.09
C ALA A 225 16.46 6.44 -2.99
N LEU A 226 15.90 6.96 -1.89
CA LEU A 226 14.45 7.14 -1.72
C LEU A 226 13.87 8.07 -2.78
N LEU A 227 14.53 9.20 -3.09
CA LEU A 227 14.12 10.12 -4.14
C LEU A 227 14.14 9.44 -5.52
N GLY A 228 15.14 8.59 -5.78
CA GLY A 228 15.25 7.79 -7.00
C GLY A 228 14.12 6.78 -7.21
N LEU A 229 13.33 6.44 -6.18
CA LEU A 229 12.14 5.59 -6.32
C LEU A 229 10.92 6.33 -6.89
N LYS A 230 10.97 7.66 -6.98
CA LYS A 230 9.89 8.51 -7.51
C LYS A 230 10.18 9.02 -8.94
N GLY A 231 11.36 8.70 -9.48
CA GLY A 231 11.84 9.14 -10.79
C GLY A 231 11.48 8.19 -11.92
#